data_AF-A0A7W4HLG3-F1
#
_entry.id   AF-A0A7W4HLG3-F1
#
_cell.length_a   1.000
_cell.length_b   1.000
_cell.length_c   1.000
_cell.angle_alpha   90.00
_cell.angle_beta   90.00
_cell.angle_gamma   90.00
#
_symmetry.space_group_name_H-M   'P 1'
#
loop_
_entity.id
_entity.type
_entity.pdbx_description
1 polymer ?
#
loop_
_entity_poly.entity_id
_entity_poly.type
_entity_poly.pdbx_seq_one_letter_code
_entity_poly.pdbx_strand_id
1 'polypeptide(L)' 'MAFTKEEREELLAIKGVGNTFIDRLEEMGFGSVEKLKNTSIEQIVSRGAEITGSSCYKNSPQAKNAAQNAILRAKHKSKK' A
#
# COMPACT_ATOMS: atom_id res chain seq x y z
N MET A 1 1.18 -3.62 13.22
CA MET A 1 1.58 -2.20 13.26
C MET A 1 0.67 -1.46 12.30
N ALA A 2 0.15 -0.32 12.73
CA ALA A 2 -0.72 0.55 11.95
C ALA A 2 0.08 1.75 11.44
N PHE A 3 -0.29 2.30 10.29
CA PHE A 3 0.31 3.54 9.79
C PHE A 3 0.04 4.68 10.76
N THR A 4 0.99 5.60 10.91
CA THR A 4 0.75 6.82 11.69
C THR A 4 -0.25 7.72 10.97
N LYS A 5 -0.91 8.65 11.70
CA LYS A 5 -1.85 9.60 11.10
C LYS A 5 -1.25 10.31 9.88
N GLU A 6 -0.01 10.79 10.01
CA GLU A 6 0.71 11.47 8.93
C GLU A 6 0.93 10.56 7.71
N GLU A 7 1.36 9.32 7.93
CA GLU A 7 1.55 8.35 6.85
C GLU A 7 0.22 8.02 6.16
N ARG A 8 -0.87 7.87 6.94
CA ARG A 8 -2.21 7.63 6.39
C ARG A 8 -2.66 8.80 5.54
N GLU A 9 -2.54 10.03 6.01
CA GLU A 9 -2.92 11.24 5.27
C GLU A 9 -2.12 11.38 3.97
N GLU A 10 -0.82 11.09 3.99
CA GLU A 10 0.00 11.10 2.78
C GLU A 10 -0.39 10.00 1.79
N LEU A 11 -0.70 8.80 2.28
CA LEU A 11 -1.19 7.71 1.44
C LEU A 11 -2.58 8.04 0.86
N LEU A 12 -3.48 8.64 1.64
CA LEU A 12 -4.78 9.11 1.20
C LEU A 12 -4.71 10.24 0.16
N ALA A 13 -3.66 11.05 0.21
CA ALA A 13 -3.40 12.07 -0.81
C ALA A 13 -2.98 11.46 -2.16
N ILE A 14 -2.62 10.18 -2.22
CA ILE A 14 -2.28 9.49 -3.46
C ILE A 14 -3.56 9.14 -4.23
N LYS A 15 -3.63 9.61 -5.47
CA LYS A 15 -4.75 9.29 -6.37
C LYS A 15 -4.88 7.78 -6.58
N GLY A 16 -6.01 7.21 -6.16
CA GLY A 16 -6.31 5.78 -6.25
C GLY A 16 -6.03 4.97 -4.98
N VAL A 17 -5.46 5.59 -3.95
CA VAL A 17 -5.38 5.01 -2.59
C VAL A 17 -6.55 5.58 -1.78
N GLY A 18 -7.37 4.71 -1.21
CA GLY A 18 -8.44 5.09 -0.29
C GLY A 18 -8.24 4.48 1.09
N ASN A 19 -9.06 4.87 2.08
CA ASN A 19 -9.04 4.30 3.43
C ASN A 19 -9.01 2.77 3.41
N THR A 20 -9.89 2.15 2.63
CA THR A 20 -9.99 0.70 2.50
C THR A 20 -8.68 0.04 2.02
N PHE A 21 -7.90 0.71 1.18
CA PHE A 21 -6.60 0.21 0.75
C PHE A 21 -5.58 0.27 1.88
N ILE A 22 -5.59 1.35 2.66
CA ILE A 22 -4.71 1.52 3.83
C ILE A 22 -5.06 0.50 4.91
N ASP A 23 -6.34 0.35 5.25
CA ASP A 23 -6.78 -0.64 6.23
C ASP A 23 -6.37 -2.06 5.79
N ARG A 24 -6.52 -2.38 4.50
CA ARG A 24 -6.04 -3.67 3.97
C ARG A 24 -4.53 -3.83 4.02
N LEU A 25 -3.75 -2.77 3.79
CA LEU A 25 -2.29 -2.82 3.96
C LEU A 25 -1.92 -3.13 5.42
N GLU A 26 -2.66 -2.61 6.39
CA GLU A 26 -2.45 -2.91 7.80
C GLU A 26 -2.81 -4.35 8.13
N GLU A 27 -3.93 -4.86 7.60
CA GLU A 27 -4.32 -6.28 7.71
C GLU A 27 -3.29 -7.22 7.07
N MET A 28 -2.70 -6.80 5.95
CA MET A 28 -1.58 -7.51 5.32
C MET A 28 -0.27 -7.47 6.13
N GLY A 29 -0.20 -6.65 7.18
CA GLY A 29 1.00 -6.44 7.97
C GLY A 29 2.00 -5.45 7.36
N PHE A 30 1.59 -4.71 6.32
CA PHE A 30 2.33 -3.60 5.70
C PHE A 30 2.04 -2.24 6.34
N GLY A 31 1.58 -2.18 7.59
CA GLY A 31 1.26 -0.92 8.27
C GLY A 31 2.47 -0.08 8.69
N SER A 32 3.47 0.04 7.83
CA SER A 32 4.61 0.94 7.97
C SER A 32 5.22 1.23 6.61
N VAL A 33 5.57 2.48 6.37
CA VAL A 33 6.18 2.94 5.12
C VAL A 33 7.52 2.26 4.86
N GLU A 34 8.24 1.85 5.91
CA GLU A 34 9.46 1.04 5.80
C GLU A 34 9.25 -0.39 5.29
N LYS A 35 8.09 -1.00 5.50
CA LYS A 35 7.80 -2.29 4.88
C LYS A 35 7.44 -2.11 3.41
N LEU A 36 6.70 -1.04 3.10
CA LEU A 36 6.37 -0.68 1.72
C LEU A 36 7.65 -0.40 0.90
N LYS A 37 8.62 0.35 1.43
CA LYS A 37 9.87 0.67 0.69
C LYS A 37 10.68 -0.58 0.30
N ASN A 38 10.63 -1.62 1.15
CA ASN A 38 11.33 -2.90 0.96
C ASN A 38 10.50 -3.93 0.19
N THR A 39 9.25 -3.60 -0.14
CA THR A 39 8.29 -4.49 -0.80
C THR A 39 8.10 -4.08 -2.26
N SER A 40 7.82 -5.06 -3.11
CA SER A 40 7.48 -4.84 -4.53
C SER A 40 5.98 -4.72 -4.75
N ILE A 41 5.58 -4.02 -5.81
CA ILE A 41 4.17 -3.84 -6.22
C ILE A 41 3.46 -5.19 -6.29
N GLU A 42 4.10 -6.17 -6.94
CA GLU A 42 3.59 -7.54 -7.09
C GLU A 42 3.34 -8.23 -5.76
N GLN A 43 4.22 -8.02 -4.77
CA GLN A 43 4.06 -8.59 -3.43
C GLN A 43 2.84 -7.97 -2.71
N ILE A 44 2.65 -6.64 -2.81
CA ILE A 44 1.48 -5.97 -2.22
C ILE A 44 0.18 -6.50 -2.84
N VAL A 45 0.11 -6.52 -4.18
CA VAL A 45 -1.13 -6.93 -4.86
C VAL A 45 -1.37 -8.44 -4.76
N SER A 46 -0.33 -9.26 -4.68
CA SER A 46 -0.43 -10.69 -4.42
C SER A 46 -0.95 -10.94 -3.01
N ARG A 47 -0.36 -10.29 -2.01
CA ARG A 47 -0.78 -10.45 -0.62
C ARG A 47 -2.18 -9.91 -0.38
N GLY A 48 -2.53 -8.81 -1.04
CA GLY A 48 -3.88 -8.27 -1.06
C GLY A 48 -4.85 -9.24 -1.71
N ALA A 49 -4.48 -9.93 -2.78
CA ALA A 49 -5.34 -10.96 -3.37
C ALA A 49 -5.53 -12.17 -2.45
N GLU A 50 -4.48 -12.61 -1.75
CA GLU A 50 -4.54 -13.73 -0.80
C GLU A 50 -5.49 -13.46 0.37
N ILE A 51 -5.37 -12.30 1.03
CA ILE A 51 -6.21 -11.97 2.20
C ILE A 51 -7.66 -11.72 1.83
N THR A 52 -7.89 -11.23 0.61
CA THR A 52 -9.21 -10.79 0.17
C THR A 52 -9.94 -11.87 -0.63
N GLY A 53 -9.29 -13.04 -0.77
CA GLY A 53 -9.80 -14.20 -1.52
C GLY A 53 -10.09 -13.91 -2.98
N SER A 54 -9.61 -12.78 -3.51
CA SER A 54 -10.04 -12.22 -4.79
C SER A 54 -8.84 -11.81 -5.63
N SER A 55 -8.81 -12.28 -6.88
CA SER A 55 -7.80 -11.89 -7.87
C SER A 55 -7.96 -10.45 -8.37
N CYS A 56 -9.05 -9.76 -7.97
CA CYS A 56 -9.30 -8.37 -8.32
C CYS A 56 -8.16 -7.44 -7.87
N TYR A 57 -7.49 -7.73 -6.74
CA TYR A 57 -6.35 -6.92 -6.28
C TYR A 57 -5.15 -7.02 -7.23
N LYS A 58 -4.81 -8.22 -7.73
CA LYS A 58 -3.66 -8.40 -8.64
C LYS A 58 -3.95 -8.03 -10.10
N ASN A 59 -5.21 -8.08 -10.51
CA ASN A 59 -5.65 -7.75 -11.86
C ASN A 59 -6.12 -6.30 -12.01
N SER A 60 -6.40 -5.60 -10.90
CA SER A 60 -6.83 -4.20 -10.95
C SER A 60 -5.65 -3.27 -11.25
N PRO A 61 -5.70 -2.49 -12.34
CA PRO A 61 -4.70 -1.46 -12.61
C PRO A 61 -4.69 -0.37 -11.52
N GLN A 62 -5.82 -0.14 -10.85
CA GLN A 62 -5.91 0.81 -9.74
C GLN A 62 -5.06 0.35 -8.54
N ALA A 63 -5.13 -0.93 -8.17
CA ALA A 63 -4.34 -1.48 -7.07
C ALA A 63 -2.84 -1.46 -7.37
N LYS A 64 -2.44 -1.77 -8.62
CA LYS A 64 -1.03 -1.67 -9.06
C LYS A 64 -0.51 -0.24 -8.98
N ASN A 65 -1.27 0.73 -9.49
CA ASN A 65 -0.89 2.15 -9.41
C ASN A 65 -0.84 2.65 -7.96
N ALA A 66 -1.81 2.28 -7.13
CA ALA A 66 -1.83 2.61 -5.72
C ALA A 66 -0.59 2.07 -4.98
N ALA A 67 -0.28 0.78 -5.16
CA ALA A 67 0.90 0.14 -4.60
C ALA A 67 2.20 0.79 -5.11
N GLN A 68 2.32 1.07 -6.41
CA GLN A 68 3.48 1.74 -6.98
C GLN A 68 3.71 3.12 -6.37
N ASN A 69 2.67 3.96 -6.33
CA ASN A 69 2.77 5.29 -5.77
C ASN A 69 3.07 5.26 -4.28
N ALA A 70 2.47 4.33 -3.53
CA ALA A 70 2.76 4.13 -2.11
C ALA A 70 4.24 3.76 -1.89
N ILE A 71 4.80 2.83 -2.68
CA ILE A 71 6.22 2.46 -2.61
C ILE A 71 7.12 3.63 -2.99
N LEU A 72 6.79 4.37 -4.05
CA LEU A 72 7.54 5.55 -4.48
C LEU A 72 7.55 6.62 -3.38
N ARG A 73 6.38 6.90 -2.78
CA ARG A 73 6.25 7.84 -1.66
C ARG A 73 7.08 7.36 -0.47
N ALA A 74 7.02 6.06 -0.17
CA ALA A 74 7.77 5.45 0.90
C ALA A 74 9.29 5.59 0.75
N LYS A 75 9.79 5.33 -0.46
CA LYS A 75 11.20 5.51 -0.81
C LYS A 75 11.63 6.98 -0.72
N HIS A 76 10.75 7.91 -1.11
CA HIS A 76 11.01 9.35 -0.99
C HIS A 76 11.05 9.82 0.47
N LYS A 77 10.20 9.26 1.34
CA LYS A 77 10.11 9.67 2.76
C LYS A 77 11.34 9.26 3.58
N SER A 78 12.04 8.20 3.19
CA SER A 78 13.25 7.71 3.86
C SER A 78 14.51 8.58 3.67
N LYS A 79 14.40 9.72 2.95
CA LYS A 79 15.52 10.63 2.63
C LYS A 79 15.52 11.95 3.41
N LYS A 80 14.77 12.06 4.51
CA LYS A 80 14.74 13.28 5.31
C LYS A 80 15.22 13.03 6.73
#